data_AF-A0A7V8WIR3-F1
#
_entry.id   AF-A0A7V8WIR3-F1
#
_cell.length_a   1.000
_cell.length_b   1.000
_cell.length_c   1.000
_cell.angle_alpha   90.00
_cell.angle_beta   90.00
_cell.angle_gamma   90.00
#
_symmetry.space_group_name_H-M   'P 1'
#
loop_
_entity.id
_entity.type
_entity.pdbx_description
1 polymer ?
#
loop_
_entity_poly.entity_id
_entity_poly.type
_entity_poly.pdbx_seq_one_letter_code
_entity_poly.pdbx_strand_id
1 'polypeptide(L)'
;MSATQRAKTMSKLSSRRRFFGQAGLATAGVLGAASLPFKVSAQATDFDILNFALNLEYLEAEYYLRAVFGTGLSDADITGTGPLGPVIVKGGSTIVPWENDNVRQYAVEIANDELAHVRFIRAALQQFGQTPVARPTIDLRDSFTAAATAAGLISAGNGGGPAACPPGQPPFPSPGPSFVPTADCMGYVPIGHPLDPMRGGGGGGGSTFDPFGSELAFLLGAFIFEDVGVTGYKGAAPLLSNKTVLEAAAGLLGTEAYHAATIRTVLFSRGAIDAAQKISDLRDLVDGPGDKDQGLVLDGNANIVPTDANGLVFSRTAQEVLNIVYLG
;
A
#
# COMPACT_ATOMS: atom_id res chain seq x y z
N MET A 1 -38.62 22.37 5.01
CA MET A 1 -37.69 21.78 4.00
C MET A 1 -38.51 21.37 2.78
N SER A 2 -38.11 21.83 1.59
CA SER A 2 -38.79 21.50 0.32
C SER A 2 -38.66 20.01 -0.03
N ALA A 3 -39.60 19.45 -0.79
CA ALA A 3 -39.56 18.06 -1.28
C ALA A 3 -38.25 17.74 -2.04
N THR A 4 -37.68 18.72 -2.74
CA THR A 4 -36.39 18.61 -3.44
C THR A 4 -35.21 18.47 -2.48
N GLN A 5 -35.23 19.16 -1.33
CA GLN A 5 -34.21 19.01 -0.29
C GLN A 5 -34.32 17.62 0.37
N ARG A 6 -35.53 17.12 0.60
CA ARG A 6 -35.75 15.77 1.15
C ARG A 6 -35.21 14.67 0.22
N ALA A 7 -35.44 14.78 -1.09
CA ALA A 7 -34.93 13.82 -2.08
C ALA A 7 -33.39 13.83 -2.17
N LYS A 8 -32.77 15.01 -2.16
CA LYS A 8 -31.31 15.15 -2.18
C LYS A 8 -30.66 14.61 -0.92
N THR A 9 -31.27 14.83 0.25
CA THR A 9 -30.82 14.27 1.53
C THR A 9 -30.96 12.75 1.55
N MET A 10 -32.06 12.18 1.05
CA MET A 10 -32.27 10.73 0.98
C MET A 10 -31.29 10.03 0.03
N SER A 11 -31.00 10.62 -1.14
CA SER A 11 -29.99 10.12 -2.08
C SER A 11 -28.57 10.12 -1.49
N LYS A 12 -28.24 11.12 -0.66
CA LYS A 12 -26.94 11.18 0.00
C LYS A 12 -26.81 10.15 1.13
N LEU A 13 -27.87 9.96 1.91
CA LEU A 13 -28.00 8.90 2.92
C LEU A 13 -27.84 7.50 2.31
N SER A 14 -28.50 7.21 1.19
CA SER A 14 -28.37 5.92 0.50
C SER A 14 -26.97 5.67 -0.05
N SER A 15 -26.27 6.73 -0.51
CA SER A 15 -24.90 6.64 -1.03
C SER A 15 -23.89 6.37 0.10
N ARG A 16 -24.04 7.02 1.26
CA ARG A 16 -23.22 6.75 2.46
C ARG A 16 -23.39 5.32 2.96
N ARG A 17 -24.62 4.78 2.92
CA ARG A 17 -24.90 3.40 3.31
C ARG A 17 -24.26 2.38 2.36
N ARG A 18 -24.13 2.71 1.07
CA ARG A 18 -23.42 1.86 0.09
C ARG A 18 -21.90 1.91 0.28
N PHE A 19 -21.36 3.07 0.67
CA PHE A 19 -19.92 3.23 0.91
C PHE A 19 -19.41 2.41 2.11
N PHE A 20 -20.20 2.31 3.18
CA PHE A 20 -19.94 1.43 4.34
C PHE A 20 -20.83 0.17 4.32
N GLY A 21 -21.09 -0.41 3.13
CA GLY A 21 -21.99 -1.56 2.95
C GLY A 21 -21.76 -2.70 3.96
N GLN A 22 -22.81 -3.47 4.28
CA GLN A 22 -22.93 -4.41 5.41
C GLN A 22 -21.69 -5.31 5.66
N ALA A 23 -20.70 -4.80 6.38
CA ALA A 23 -19.66 -5.62 7.00
C ALA A 23 -20.21 -6.17 8.32
N GLY A 24 -20.85 -7.34 8.22
CA GLY A 24 -21.40 -8.10 9.33
C GLY A 24 -20.97 -9.55 9.25
N LEU A 25 -19.66 -9.81 9.24
CA LEU A 25 -19.03 -11.08 9.63
C LEU A 25 -17.52 -10.85 9.57
N ALA A 26 -16.89 -10.74 10.74
CA ALA A 26 -15.46 -10.92 10.87
C ALA A 26 -15.14 -12.38 10.56
N THR A 27 -14.92 -12.70 9.29
CA THR A 27 -14.08 -13.85 8.96
C THR A 27 -12.65 -13.41 9.25
N ALA A 28 -11.97 -14.12 10.13
CA ALA A 28 -10.55 -13.94 10.38
C ALA A 28 -9.79 -14.26 9.08
N GLY A 29 -9.69 -13.26 8.20
CA GLY A 29 -8.83 -13.24 7.02
C GLY A 29 -7.42 -12.96 7.49
N VAL A 30 -6.53 -13.89 7.18
CA VAL A 30 -5.11 -13.81 7.50
C VAL A 30 -4.52 -12.76 6.58
N LEU A 31 -4.23 -11.56 7.13
CA LEU A 31 -3.18 -10.59 6.76
C LEU A 31 -3.71 -9.15 6.76
N GLY A 32 -2.98 -8.27 7.46
CA GLY A 32 -3.44 -6.93 7.82
C GLY A 32 -4.28 -6.90 9.09
N ALA A 33 -3.86 -7.51 10.21
CA ALA A 33 -4.60 -7.38 11.46
C ALA A 33 -4.48 -5.99 12.11
N ALA A 34 -4.77 -4.92 11.38
CA ALA A 34 -5.58 -3.86 11.96
C ALA A 34 -6.94 -4.51 12.24
N SER A 35 -7.11 -5.08 13.43
CA SER A 35 -8.44 -5.46 13.93
C SER A 35 -9.20 -4.17 14.22
N LEU A 36 -9.73 -3.55 13.17
CA LEU A 36 -10.49 -2.31 13.26
C LEU A 36 -11.90 -2.68 13.72
N PRO A 37 -12.34 -2.28 14.93
CA PRO A 37 -13.71 -2.48 15.35
C PRO A 37 -14.58 -1.44 14.63
N PHE A 38 -14.82 -1.61 13.33
CA PHE A 38 -15.81 -0.81 12.62
C PHE A 38 -17.19 -1.23 13.11
N LYS A 39 -17.74 -0.46 14.05
CA LYS A 39 -19.19 -0.43 14.20
C LYS A 39 -19.75 0.24 12.95
N VAL A 40 -20.30 -0.56 12.04
CA VAL A 40 -21.09 -0.04 10.91
C VAL A 40 -22.35 0.62 11.49
N SER A 41 -22.23 1.90 11.81
CA SER A 41 -23.37 2.79 12.06
C SER A 41 -24.19 2.83 10.78
N ALA A 42 -25.52 2.79 10.90
CA ALA A 42 -26.45 2.84 9.77
C ALA A 42 -26.32 4.11 8.91
N GLN A 43 -25.50 5.08 9.34
CA GLN A 43 -25.18 6.29 8.61
C GLN A 43 -23.82 6.84 9.02
N ALA A 44 -22.78 6.56 8.24
CA ALA A 44 -21.46 7.13 8.51
C ALA A 44 -21.46 8.65 8.38
N THR A 45 -20.78 9.29 9.31
CA THR A 45 -20.57 10.73 9.43
C THR A 45 -19.33 11.16 8.64
N ASP A 46 -19.12 12.48 8.49
CA ASP A 46 -17.87 12.98 7.93
C ASP A 46 -16.67 12.60 8.80
N PHE A 47 -16.89 12.45 10.12
CA PHE A 47 -15.86 12.04 11.07
C PHE A 47 -15.53 10.55 10.99
N ASP A 48 -16.50 9.70 10.63
CA ASP A 48 -16.23 8.29 10.34
C ASP A 48 -15.37 8.14 9.08
N ILE A 49 -15.60 8.99 8.07
CA ILE A 49 -14.78 9.06 6.86
C ILE A 49 -13.36 9.56 7.18
N LEU A 50 -13.23 10.59 8.01
CA LEU A 50 -11.93 11.09 8.45
C LEU A 50 -11.16 10.07 9.30
N ASN A 51 -11.83 9.35 10.21
CA ASN A 51 -11.20 8.27 10.96
C ASN A 51 -10.83 7.07 10.07
N PHE A 52 -11.60 6.79 9.02
CA PHE A 52 -11.24 5.80 8.02
C PHE A 52 -9.94 6.22 7.30
N ALA A 53 -9.90 7.45 6.77
CA ALA A 53 -8.72 8.00 6.11
C ALA A 53 -7.50 7.99 7.04
N LEU A 54 -7.65 8.41 8.30
CA LEU A 54 -6.56 8.44 9.29
C LEU A 54 -5.90 7.07 9.49
N ASN A 55 -6.62 5.95 9.34
CA ASN A 55 -6.00 4.63 9.42
C ASN A 55 -5.06 4.34 8.23
N LEU A 56 -5.39 4.84 7.04
CA LEU A 56 -4.52 4.75 5.86
C LEU A 56 -3.32 5.68 6.03
N GLU A 57 -3.54 6.94 6.42
CA GLU A 57 -2.43 7.89 6.69
C GLU A 57 -1.42 7.35 7.72
N TYR A 58 -1.89 6.60 8.73
CA TYR A 58 -0.98 5.94 9.66
C TYR A 58 -0.10 4.87 9.00
N LEU A 59 -0.66 4.08 8.08
CA LEU A 59 0.10 3.08 7.32
C LEU A 59 1.18 3.76 6.47
N GLU A 60 0.79 4.81 5.73
CA GLU A 60 1.69 5.52 4.81
C GLU A 60 2.78 6.27 5.58
N ALA A 61 2.42 7.02 6.63
CA ALA A 61 3.39 7.71 7.46
C ALA A 61 4.38 6.75 8.14
N GLU A 62 3.91 5.62 8.69
CA GLU A 62 4.81 4.61 9.26
C GLU A 62 5.74 4.01 8.22
N TYR A 63 5.25 3.78 7.00
CA TYR A 63 6.04 3.25 5.90
C TYR A 63 7.15 4.22 5.47
N TYR A 64 6.78 5.44 5.10
CA TYR A 64 7.70 6.44 4.55
C TYR A 64 8.68 7.00 5.58
N LEU A 65 8.23 7.31 6.80
CA LEU A 65 9.12 7.82 7.86
C LEU A 65 10.20 6.79 8.21
N ARG A 66 9.85 5.50 8.23
CA ARG A 66 10.82 4.43 8.49
C ARG A 66 11.81 4.25 7.34
N ALA A 67 11.31 4.28 6.10
CA ALA A 67 12.15 4.17 4.91
C ALA A 67 13.25 5.25 4.84
N VAL A 68 12.93 6.46 5.28
CA VAL A 68 13.83 7.62 5.16
C VAL A 68 14.61 7.89 6.44
N PHE A 69 13.93 7.90 7.60
CA PHE A 69 14.49 8.33 8.88
C PHE A 69 14.79 7.17 9.84
N GLY A 70 14.31 5.95 9.53
CA GLY A 70 14.48 4.77 10.38
C GLY A 70 13.56 4.72 11.60
N THR A 71 12.68 5.71 11.75
CA THR A 71 11.73 5.84 12.86
C THR A 71 10.33 6.12 12.34
N GLY A 72 9.31 5.63 13.04
CA GLY A 72 7.90 5.87 12.70
C GLY A 72 7.31 7.11 13.36
N LEU A 73 5.99 7.12 13.49
CA LEU A 73 5.24 8.19 14.15
C LEU A 73 5.59 8.29 15.64
N SER A 74 5.49 9.50 16.19
CA SER A 74 5.70 9.76 17.62
C SER A 74 4.49 9.36 18.47
N ASP A 75 4.69 9.18 19.79
CA ASP A 75 3.59 8.85 20.71
C ASP A 75 2.44 9.89 20.70
N ALA A 76 2.76 11.16 20.42
CA ALA A 76 1.75 12.22 20.30
C ALA A 76 0.84 12.05 19.07
N ASP A 77 1.38 11.41 18.02
CA ASP A 77 0.71 11.27 16.73
C ASP A 77 -0.16 9.99 16.67
N ILE A 78 -0.06 9.05 17.62
CA ILE A 78 -0.66 7.71 17.49
C ILE A 78 -1.74 7.37 18.53
N THR A 79 -1.90 8.17 19.58
CA THR A 79 -2.88 7.91 20.65
C THR A 79 -4.28 8.33 20.26
N GLY A 80 -5.31 7.71 20.84
CA GLY A 80 -6.69 8.01 20.48
C GLY A 80 -7.69 7.03 21.06
N THR A 81 -8.86 6.92 20.42
CA THR A 81 -9.87 5.92 20.75
C THR A 81 -9.48 4.52 20.25
N GLY A 82 -9.88 3.48 20.98
CA GLY A 82 -9.54 2.10 20.66
C GLY A 82 -8.15 1.67 21.14
N PRO A 83 -7.76 0.41 20.89
CA PRO A 83 -6.44 -0.09 21.28
C PRO A 83 -5.35 0.50 20.38
N LEU A 84 -4.28 0.99 20.99
CA LEU A 84 -3.06 1.36 20.26
C LEU A 84 -2.32 0.09 19.83
N GLY A 85 -2.12 -0.09 18.54
CA GLY A 85 -1.41 -1.23 17.97
C GLY A 85 0.09 -0.97 17.74
N PRO A 86 0.92 -2.03 17.81
CA PRO A 86 2.33 -1.94 17.48
C PRO A 86 2.54 -1.85 15.96
N VAL A 87 3.74 -1.42 15.56
CA VAL A 87 4.20 -1.55 14.18
C VAL A 87 5.14 -2.73 14.09
N ILE A 88 4.77 -3.71 13.28
CA ILE A 88 5.55 -4.93 13.03
C ILE A 88 6.41 -4.66 11.81
N VAL A 89 7.72 -4.77 11.97
CA VAL A 89 8.70 -4.64 10.90
C VAL A 89 9.58 -5.88 10.87
N LYS A 90 10.27 -6.10 9.75
CA LYS A 90 11.35 -7.09 9.69
C LYS A 90 12.45 -6.70 10.68
N GLY A 91 13.13 -7.69 11.27
CA GLY A 91 14.33 -7.45 12.06
C GLY A 91 15.44 -6.88 11.17
N GLY A 92 15.99 -5.72 11.53
CA GLY A 92 17.03 -5.04 10.76
C GLY A 92 16.78 -3.52 10.64
N SER A 93 17.53 -2.87 9.75
CA SER A 93 17.28 -1.48 9.39
C SER A 93 16.02 -1.38 8.53
N THR A 94 15.19 -0.37 8.80
CA THR A 94 14.10 0.03 7.91
C THR A 94 14.49 1.17 6.97
N ILE A 95 15.67 1.78 7.17
CA ILE A 95 16.18 2.78 6.23
C ILE A 95 16.53 2.07 4.93
N VAL A 96 15.88 2.50 3.85
CA VAL A 96 16.08 1.96 2.50
C VAL A 96 17.51 2.27 2.05
N PRO A 97 18.23 1.31 1.45
CA PRO A 97 19.52 1.57 0.82
C PRO A 97 19.29 2.28 -0.53
N TRP A 98 19.10 3.61 -0.48
CA TRP A 98 18.82 4.44 -1.65
C TRP A 98 19.95 4.36 -2.68
N GLU A 99 19.58 4.07 -3.93
CA GLU A 99 20.46 4.04 -5.10
C GLU A 99 20.51 5.41 -5.79
N ASN A 100 19.38 6.13 -5.75
CA ASN A 100 19.21 7.41 -6.43
C ASN A 100 18.83 8.51 -5.43
N ASP A 101 19.67 9.54 -5.36
CA ASP A 101 19.49 10.66 -4.43
C ASP A 101 18.19 11.42 -4.65
N ASN A 102 17.75 11.56 -5.92
CA ASN A 102 16.49 12.24 -6.24
C ASN A 102 15.29 11.41 -5.73
N VAL A 103 15.34 10.09 -5.87
CA VAL A 103 14.27 9.20 -5.39
C VAL A 103 14.20 9.24 -3.86
N ARG A 104 15.35 9.26 -3.17
CA ARG A 104 15.38 9.51 -1.72
C ARG A 104 14.74 10.86 -1.38
N GLN A 105 15.06 11.94 -2.10
CA GLN A 105 14.49 13.27 -1.83
C GLN A 105 12.97 13.29 -2.03
N TYR A 106 12.44 12.60 -3.05
CA TYR A 106 10.99 12.44 -3.22
C TYR A 106 10.38 11.66 -2.05
N ALA A 107 11.00 10.57 -1.61
CA ALA A 107 10.53 9.83 -0.46
C ALA A 107 10.59 10.64 0.85
N VAL A 108 11.56 11.56 1.00
CA VAL A 108 11.63 12.50 2.13
C VAL A 108 10.44 13.46 2.11
N GLU A 109 10.10 14.02 0.95
CA GLU A 109 8.95 14.90 0.79
C GLU A 109 7.65 14.17 1.17
N ILE A 110 7.41 13.01 0.56
CA ILE A 110 6.25 12.16 0.85
C ILE A 110 6.19 11.83 2.35
N ALA A 111 7.30 11.42 2.97
CA ALA A 111 7.33 11.11 4.40
C ALA A 111 6.92 12.29 5.30
N ASN A 112 7.28 13.51 4.91
CA ASN A 112 6.87 14.71 5.66
C ASN A 112 5.41 15.06 5.43
N ASP A 113 4.91 14.87 4.21
CA ASP A 113 3.51 15.10 3.87
C ASP A 113 2.61 14.09 4.57
N GLU A 114 2.95 12.80 4.60
CA GLU A 114 2.18 11.79 5.34
C GLU A 114 2.14 12.06 6.85
N LEU A 115 3.25 12.52 7.42
CA LEU A 115 3.27 12.98 8.82
C LEU A 115 2.34 14.19 9.03
N ALA A 116 2.32 15.11 8.07
CA ALA A 116 1.45 16.28 8.10
C ALA A 116 -0.02 15.88 7.93
N HIS A 117 -0.34 14.90 7.07
CA HIS A 117 -1.69 14.37 6.88
C HIS A 117 -2.23 13.77 8.17
N VAL A 118 -1.46 12.89 8.83
CA VAL A 118 -1.82 12.32 10.14
C VAL A 118 -2.16 13.43 11.14
N ARG A 119 -1.27 14.42 11.29
CA ARG A 119 -1.47 15.53 12.23
C ARG A 119 -2.66 16.40 11.87
N PHE A 120 -2.83 16.67 10.58
CA PHE A 120 -3.92 17.48 10.05
C PHE A 120 -5.28 16.83 10.32
N ILE A 121 -5.46 15.56 9.97
CA ILE A 121 -6.72 14.84 10.19
C ILE A 121 -7.02 14.72 11.69
N ARG A 122 -6.00 14.43 12.51
CA ARG A 122 -6.14 14.40 13.99
C ARG A 122 -6.60 15.75 14.53
N ALA A 123 -5.99 16.84 14.10
CA ALA A 123 -6.36 18.20 14.51
C ALA A 123 -7.78 18.56 14.05
N ALA A 124 -8.15 18.20 12.81
CA ALA A 124 -9.49 18.42 12.28
C ALA A 124 -10.56 17.70 13.12
N LEU A 125 -10.33 16.43 13.46
CA LEU A 125 -11.23 15.68 14.34
C LEU A 125 -11.39 16.36 15.71
N GLN A 126 -10.28 16.75 16.33
CA GLN A 126 -10.28 17.43 17.63
C GLN A 126 -11.00 18.78 17.60
N GLN A 127 -10.85 19.56 16.53
CA GLN A 127 -11.54 20.83 16.34
C GLN A 127 -13.07 20.67 16.35
N PHE A 128 -13.58 19.54 15.89
CA PHE A 128 -15.01 19.19 15.94
C PHE A 128 -15.40 18.39 17.19
N GLY A 129 -14.57 18.38 18.22
CA GLY A 129 -14.82 17.68 19.49
C GLY A 129 -14.78 16.16 19.37
N GLN A 130 -14.20 15.61 18.30
CA GLN A 130 -13.99 14.18 18.13
C GLN A 130 -12.61 13.79 18.65
N THR A 131 -12.51 12.62 19.26
CA THR A 131 -11.21 12.03 19.58
C THR A 131 -10.74 11.17 18.41
N PRO A 132 -9.55 11.41 17.84
CA PRO A 132 -9.02 10.59 16.76
C PRO A 132 -8.92 9.11 17.14
N VAL A 133 -8.98 8.21 16.16
CA VAL A 133 -8.64 6.79 16.40
C VAL A 133 -7.15 6.64 16.72
N ALA A 134 -6.84 5.72 17.63
CA ALA A 134 -5.47 5.30 17.88
C ALA A 134 -4.94 4.54 16.67
N ARG A 135 -3.62 4.61 16.44
CA ARG A 135 -2.96 3.85 15.37
C ARG A 135 -3.25 2.36 15.53
N PRO A 136 -3.76 1.67 14.50
CA PRO A 136 -3.99 0.24 14.58
C PRO A 136 -2.65 -0.52 14.55
N THR A 137 -2.71 -1.84 14.71
CA THR A 137 -1.53 -2.66 14.41
C THR A 137 -1.24 -2.53 12.92
N ILE A 138 0.00 -2.16 12.59
CA ILE A 138 0.46 -2.04 11.21
C ILE A 138 1.58 -3.05 11.02
N ASP A 139 1.42 -3.95 10.06
CA ASP A 139 2.41 -4.97 9.75
C ASP A 139 3.06 -4.69 8.39
N LEU A 140 4.25 -4.09 8.45
CA LEU A 140 5.08 -3.73 7.29
C LEU A 140 5.99 -4.87 6.83
N ARG A 141 5.77 -6.09 7.34
CA ARG A 141 6.56 -7.28 7.01
C ARG A 141 5.70 -8.35 6.35
N ASP A 142 4.80 -8.95 7.11
CA ASP A 142 4.07 -10.13 6.66
C ASP A 142 2.97 -9.71 5.68
N SER A 143 2.36 -8.53 5.85
CA SER A 143 1.37 -8.00 4.91
C SER A 143 1.97 -7.70 3.53
N PHE A 144 3.17 -7.12 3.48
CA PHE A 144 3.86 -6.88 2.20
C PHE A 144 4.30 -8.18 1.54
N THR A 145 4.74 -9.17 2.33
CA THR A 145 5.03 -10.52 1.82
C THR A 145 3.78 -11.18 1.25
N ALA A 146 2.64 -11.04 1.92
CA ALA A 146 1.37 -11.56 1.46
C ALA A 146 0.93 -10.92 0.15
N ALA A 147 0.93 -9.58 0.08
CA ALA A 147 0.57 -8.85 -1.13
C ALA A 147 1.50 -9.22 -2.30
N ALA A 148 2.81 -9.26 -2.06
CA ALA A 148 3.79 -9.65 -3.08
C ALA A 148 3.63 -11.12 -3.52
N THR A 149 3.26 -12.02 -2.61
CA THR A 149 2.97 -13.43 -2.94
C THR A 149 1.67 -13.54 -3.76
N ALA A 150 0.61 -12.84 -3.34
CA ALA A 150 -0.68 -12.84 -4.01
C ALA A 150 -0.60 -12.24 -5.43
N ALA A 151 0.21 -11.19 -5.61
CA ALA A 151 0.52 -10.60 -6.91
C ALA A 151 1.46 -11.50 -7.76
N GLY A 152 2.06 -12.55 -7.18
CA GLY A 152 3.04 -13.39 -7.87
C GLY A 152 4.36 -12.65 -8.16
N LEU A 153 4.73 -11.67 -7.35
CA LEU A 153 6.07 -11.05 -7.35
C LEU A 153 7.12 -11.99 -6.74
N ILE A 154 6.70 -12.78 -5.77
CA ILE A 154 7.51 -13.78 -5.07
C ILE A 154 6.72 -15.10 -4.98
N SER A 155 7.44 -16.21 -4.84
CA SER A 155 6.82 -17.56 -4.75
C SER A 155 6.31 -17.83 -3.34
N ALA A 156 5.10 -18.40 -3.22
CA ALA A 156 4.60 -18.92 -1.95
C ALA A 156 5.52 -20.03 -1.46
N GLY A 157 6.05 -19.90 -0.25
CA GLY A 157 6.97 -20.89 0.33
C GLY A 157 6.26 -22.22 0.61
N ASN A 158 6.29 -23.17 -0.33
CA ASN A 158 6.20 -24.58 0.02
C ASN A 158 7.59 -25.00 0.52
N GLY A 159 7.70 -25.49 1.75
CA GLY A 159 8.96 -25.81 2.45
C GLY A 159 9.82 -26.91 1.80
N GLY A 160 10.42 -26.61 0.65
CA GLY A 160 11.35 -27.47 -0.08
C GLY A 160 12.06 -26.67 -1.17
N GLY A 161 13.07 -25.88 -0.79
CA GLY A 161 14.00 -25.29 -1.76
C GLY A 161 14.98 -26.32 -2.33
N PRO A 162 15.72 -26.02 -3.42
CA PRO A 162 16.84 -26.86 -3.82
C PRO A 162 17.86 -26.89 -2.68
N ALA A 163 18.33 -28.08 -2.33
CA ALA A 163 19.33 -28.27 -1.28
C ALA A 163 20.58 -27.42 -1.59
N ALA A 164 21.18 -26.82 -0.56
CA ALA A 164 22.51 -26.24 -0.70
C ALA A 164 23.46 -27.29 -1.32
N CYS A 165 24.35 -26.85 -2.22
CA CYS A 165 25.30 -27.75 -2.85
C CYS A 165 26.09 -28.56 -1.80
N PRO A 166 26.36 -29.85 -2.05
CA PRO A 166 27.14 -30.67 -1.12
C PRO A 166 28.49 -30.01 -0.80
N PRO A 167 29.03 -30.20 0.42
CA PRO A 167 30.37 -29.72 0.75
C PRO A 167 31.40 -30.18 -0.29
N GLY A 168 32.15 -29.23 -0.86
CA GLY A 168 33.15 -29.49 -1.91
C GLY A 168 32.64 -29.32 -3.35
N GLN A 169 31.37 -28.94 -3.54
CA GLN A 169 30.80 -28.61 -4.86
C GLN A 169 30.14 -27.23 -4.86
N PRO A 170 30.32 -26.43 -5.93
CA PRO A 170 31.31 -26.60 -7.01
C PRO A 170 32.76 -26.47 -6.49
N PRO A 171 33.77 -26.92 -7.26
CA PRO A 171 35.18 -26.83 -6.86
C PRO A 171 35.61 -25.38 -6.57
N PHE A 172 36.23 -25.16 -5.42
CA PHE A 172 36.83 -23.86 -5.09
C PHE A 172 38.08 -23.58 -5.97
N PRO A 173 38.42 -22.30 -6.22
CA PRO A 173 37.72 -21.10 -5.77
C PRO A 173 36.59 -20.64 -6.70
N SER A 174 35.62 -19.90 -6.14
CA SER A 174 34.67 -19.12 -6.96
C SER A 174 35.44 -18.13 -7.85
N PRO A 175 35.03 -17.93 -9.12
CA PRO A 175 35.64 -16.95 -10.02
C PRO A 175 35.56 -15.50 -9.54
N GLY A 176 34.68 -15.19 -8.58
CA GLY A 176 34.55 -13.87 -7.99
C GLY A 176 33.20 -13.65 -7.29
N PRO A 177 33.00 -12.48 -6.66
CA PRO A 177 31.78 -12.16 -5.92
C PRO A 177 30.52 -12.05 -6.81
N SER A 178 30.69 -11.92 -8.12
CA SER A 178 29.59 -11.80 -9.09
C SER A 178 29.16 -13.14 -9.71
N PHE A 179 29.58 -14.26 -9.15
CA PHE A 179 29.30 -15.61 -9.65
C PHE A 179 28.57 -16.46 -8.60
N VAL A 180 27.62 -17.27 -9.07
CA VAL A 180 26.81 -18.19 -8.25
C VAL A 180 26.94 -19.63 -8.78
N PRO A 181 26.82 -20.67 -7.93
CA PRO A 181 26.78 -22.06 -8.40
C PRO A 181 25.63 -22.31 -9.37
N THR A 182 25.86 -23.14 -10.39
CA THR A 182 24.80 -23.70 -11.23
C THR A 182 23.89 -24.60 -10.41
N ALA A 183 22.64 -24.80 -10.85
CA ALA A 183 21.65 -25.62 -10.13
C ALA A 183 22.06 -27.10 -9.94
N ASP A 184 22.97 -27.60 -10.78
CA ASP A 184 23.55 -28.95 -10.67
C ASP A 184 24.82 -29.02 -9.81
N CYS A 185 25.25 -27.89 -9.22
CA CYS A 185 26.46 -27.76 -8.40
C CYS A 185 27.78 -28.11 -9.11
N MET A 186 27.78 -28.19 -10.45
CA MET A 186 28.97 -28.59 -11.23
C MET A 186 29.85 -27.41 -11.66
N GLY A 187 29.38 -26.17 -11.55
CA GLY A 187 30.15 -24.98 -11.96
C GLY A 187 29.61 -23.67 -11.41
N TYR A 188 30.15 -22.56 -11.94
CA TYR A 188 29.75 -21.19 -11.60
C TYR A 188 29.26 -20.44 -12.84
N VAL A 189 28.27 -19.58 -12.67
CA VAL A 189 27.79 -18.65 -13.71
C VAL A 189 27.65 -17.24 -13.14
N PRO A 190 27.75 -16.18 -13.97
CA PRO A 190 27.47 -14.83 -13.51
C PRO A 190 26.05 -14.69 -12.97
N ILE A 191 25.86 -13.80 -11.99
CA ILE A 191 24.52 -13.43 -11.51
C ILE A 191 23.67 -12.94 -12.70
N GLY A 192 22.45 -13.47 -12.84
CA GLY A 192 21.52 -13.18 -13.94
C GLY A 192 21.66 -14.10 -15.18
N HIS A 193 22.64 -15.01 -15.20
CA HIS A 193 22.82 -15.97 -16.28
C HIS A 193 21.62 -16.94 -16.39
N PRO A 194 21.27 -17.51 -17.57
CA PRO A 194 20.16 -18.46 -17.71
C PRO A 194 20.19 -19.70 -16.81
N LEU A 195 21.37 -20.08 -16.32
CA LEU A 195 21.59 -21.19 -15.38
C LEU A 195 21.81 -20.73 -13.93
N ASP A 196 21.62 -19.44 -13.67
CA ASP A 196 21.57 -18.89 -12.31
C ASP A 196 20.27 -19.38 -11.64
N PRO A 197 20.36 -20.15 -10.54
CA PRO A 197 19.17 -20.59 -9.80
C PRO A 197 18.35 -19.43 -9.21
N MET A 198 18.86 -18.20 -9.20
CA MET A 198 18.15 -16.96 -8.83
C MET A 198 17.40 -16.31 -10.00
N ARG A 199 17.58 -16.76 -11.26
CA ARG A 199 16.83 -16.24 -12.42
C ARG A 199 15.38 -16.74 -12.47
N GLY A 200 15.04 -17.74 -11.66
CA GLY A 200 13.68 -17.95 -11.16
C GLY A 200 13.74 -17.72 -9.66
N GLY A 201 13.04 -16.71 -9.13
CA GLY A 201 13.04 -16.40 -7.69
C GLY A 201 12.88 -17.66 -6.84
N GLY A 202 13.98 -18.09 -6.20
CA GLY A 202 14.07 -19.47 -5.72
C GLY A 202 15.33 -19.79 -4.91
N GLY A 203 15.71 -18.92 -3.97
CA GLY A 203 16.56 -19.30 -2.84
C GLY A 203 15.70 -19.89 -1.72
N GLY A 204 15.93 -21.15 -1.34
CA GLY A 204 15.12 -21.92 -0.39
C GLY A 204 14.99 -21.29 1.00
N GLY A 205 13.73 -21.17 1.43
CA GLY A 205 13.25 -20.47 2.63
C GLY A 205 12.20 -19.47 2.15
N GLY A 206 10.90 -19.67 2.46
CA GLY A 206 9.82 -18.88 1.88
C GLY A 206 10.18 -17.40 1.75
N SER A 207 10.30 -16.89 0.52
CA SER A 207 10.85 -15.57 0.27
C SER A 207 9.96 -14.52 0.91
N THR A 208 10.46 -13.82 1.92
CA THR A 208 9.77 -12.66 2.50
C THR A 208 10.01 -11.47 1.58
N PHE A 209 8.96 -10.73 1.21
CA PHE A 209 9.12 -9.46 0.53
C PHE A 209 9.45 -8.40 1.58
N ASP A 210 10.65 -7.84 1.47
CA ASP A 210 11.11 -6.76 2.35
C ASP A 210 11.01 -5.43 1.61
N PRO A 211 9.98 -4.61 1.90
CA PRO A 211 9.82 -3.33 1.22
C PRO A 211 10.94 -2.34 1.54
N PHE A 212 11.77 -2.59 2.57
CA PHE A 212 12.90 -1.73 2.91
C PHE A 212 14.24 -2.26 2.36
N GLY A 213 14.24 -3.43 1.72
CA GLY A 213 15.45 -4.12 1.30
C GLY A 213 16.18 -3.50 0.11
N SER A 214 15.48 -2.71 -0.71
CA SER A 214 16.05 -1.98 -1.86
C SER A 214 15.14 -0.83 -2.28
N GLU A 215 15.68 0.13 -3.04
CA GLU A 215 14.90 1.24 -3.60
C GLU A 215 13.76 0.74 -4.51
N LEU A 216 13.98 -0.31 -5.31
CA LEU A 216 12.92 -0.90 -6.13
C LEU A 216 11.83 -1.59 -5.29
N ALA A 217 12.22 -2.35 -4.25
CA ALA A 217 11.25 -3.00 -3.37
C ALA A 217 10.41 -1.97 -2.61
N PHE A 218 11.02 -0.85 -2.23
CA PHE A 218 10.33 0.29 -1.64
C PHE A 218 9.31 0.91 -2.60
N LEU A 219 9.72 1.21 -3.83
CA LEU A 219 8.80 1.78 -4.83
C LEU A 219 7.64 0.84 -5.16
N LEU A 220 7.90 -0.47 -5.26
CA LEU A 220 6.85 -1.47 -5.45
C LEU A 220 5.93 -1.58 -4.22
N GLY A 221 6.49 -1.45 -3.02
CA GLY A 221 5.72 -1.39 -1.78
C GLY A 221 4.79 -0.19 -1.72
N ALA A 222 5.29 1.01 -2.03
CA ALA A 222 4.49 2.23 -2.16
C ALA A 222 3.36 2.05 -3.19
N PHE A 223 3.69 1.50 -4.37
CA PHE A 223 2.72 1.29 -5.43
C PHE A 223 1.53 0.39 -5.04
N ILE A 224 1.67 -0.47 -4.03
CA ILE A 224 0.55 -1.29 -3.52
C ILE A 224 -0.60 -0.42 -3.01
N PHE A 225 -0.32 0.67 -2.28
CA PHE A 225 -1.35 1.43 -1.56
C PHE A 225 -1.58 2.85 -2.08
N GLU A 226 -0.59 3.49 -2.71
CA GLU A 226 -0.68 4.89 -3.16
C GLU A 226 -1.90 5.18 -4.05
N ASP A 227 -2.12 4.39 -5.12
CA ASP A 227 -3.31 4.60 -5.96
C ASP A 227 -4.63 4.32 -5.19
N VAL A 228 -4.57 3.50 -4.14
CA VAL A 228 -5.73 3.18 -3.29
C VAL A 228 -6.12 4.40 -2.46
N GLY A 229 -5.14 5.15 -1.94
CA GLY A 229 -5.35 6.43 -1.27
C GLY A 229 -6.08 7.44 -2.16
N VAL A 230 -5.56 7.68 -3.37
CA VAL A 230 -6.17 8.61 -4.35
C VAL A 230 -7.60 8.21 -4.69
N THR A 231 -7.84 6.94 -5.03
CA THR A 231 -9.16 6.45 -5.42
C THR A 231 -10.16 6.41 -4.25
N GLY A 232 -9.66 6.19 -3.03
CA GLY A 232 -10.42 6.26 -1.77
C GLY A 232 -10.87 7.67 -1.45
N TYR A 233 -9.98 8.66 -1.49
CA TYR A 233 -10.32 10.08 -1.29
C TYR A 233 -11.35 10.57 -2.31
N LYS A 234 -11.15 10.24 -3.60
CA LYS A 234 -12.14 10.59 -4.64
C LYS A 234 -13.49 9.93 -4.39
N GLY A 235 -13.51 8.66 -3.96
CA GLY A 235 -14.74 7.94 -3.62
C GLY A 235 -15.47 8.50 -2.39
N ALA A 236 -14.72 9.03 -1.42
CA ALA A 236 -15.24 9.66 -0.22
C ALA A 236 -15.80 11.08 -0.47
N ALA A 237 -15.23 11.84 -1.42
CA ALA A 237 -15.60 13.22 -1.72
C ALA A 237 -17.13 13.49 -1.84
N PRO A 238 -17.93 12.72 -2.63
CA PRO A 238 -19.37 12.97 -2.73
C PRO A 238 -20.14 12.74 -1.42
N LEU A 239 -19.53 12.02 -0.48
CA LEU A 239 -20.15 11.66 0.79
C LEU A 239 -19.99 12.77 1.83
N LEU A 240 -18.92 13.56 1.78
CA LEU A 240 -18.66 14.65 2.73
C LEU A 240 -19.74 15.74 2.66
N SER A 241 -20.28 16.12 3.82
CA SER A 241 -21.33 17.15 3.93
C SER A 241 -20.82 18.49 4.37
N ASN A 242 -19.86 18.49 5.28
CA ASN A 242 -19.15 19.67 5.74
C ASN A 242 -18.21 20.16 4.63
N LYS A 243 -18.37 21.43 4.22
CA LYS A 243 -17.59 22.01 3.12
C LYS A 243 -16.14 22.29 3.48
N THR A 244 -15.86 22.55 4.76
CA THR A 244 -14.50 22.64 5.27
C THR A 244 -13.80 21.28 5.20
N VAL A 245 -14.49 20.20 5.60
CA VAL A 245 -13.92 18.84 5.50
C VAL A 245 -13.76 18.40 4.04
N LEU A 246 -14.71 18.77 3.16
CA LEU A 246 -14.60 18.46 1.73
C LEU A 246 -13.43 19.20 1.06
N GLU A 247 -13.23 20.48 1.38
CA GLU A 247 -12.11 21.26 0.83
C GLU A 247 -10.76 20.71 1.31
N ALA A 248 -10.66 20.38 2.60
CA ALA A 248 -9.52 19.67 3.16
C ALA A 248 -9.23 18.33 2.47
N ALA A 249 -10.25 17.49 2.30
CA ALA A 249 -10.11 16.20 1.61
C ALA A 249 -9.74 16.35 0.13
N ALA A 250 -10.16 17.44 -0.53
CA ALA A 250 -9.74 17.74 -1.89
C ALA A 250 -8.25 18.15 -1.96
N GLY A 251 -7.74 18.83 -0.93
CA GLY A 251 -6.31 19.11 -0.77
C GLY A 251 -5.49 17.82 -0.63
N LEU A 252 -5.88 16.95 0.31
CA LEU A 252 -5.25 15.63 0.52
C LEU A 252 -5.24 14.80 -0.76
N LEU A 253 -6.40 14.67 -1.43
CA LEU A 253 -6.50 14.00 -2.73
C LEU A 253 -5.50 14.54 -3.77
N GLY A 254 -5.27 15.85 -3.77
CA GLY A 254 -4.31 16.49 -4.67
C GLY A 254 -2.87 16.07 -4.36
N THR A 255 -2.49 16.07 -3.08
CA THR A 255 -1.17 15.63 -2.62
C THR A 255 -0.94 14.16 -2.95
N GLU A 256 -1.89 13.27 -2.60
CA GLU A 256 -1.76 11.83 -2.91
C GLU A 256 -1.63 11.57 -4.41
N ALA A 257 -2.32 12.36 -5.24
CA ALA A 257 -2.19 12.22 -6.69
C ALA A 257 -0.77 12.53 -7.18
N TYR A 258 -0.06 13.49 -6.56
CA TYR A 258 1.34 13.76 -6.86
C TYR A 258 2.26 12.65 -6.34
N HIS A 259 2.00 12.10 -5.16
CA HIS A 259 2.74 10.96 -4.60
C HIS A 259 2.65 9.75 -5.54
N ALA A 260 1.42 9.29 -5.82
CA ALA A 260 1.16 8.17 -6.72
C ALA A 260 1.77 8.38 -8.12
N ALA A 261 1.60 9.56 -8.72
CA ALA A 261 2.18 9.86 -10.03
C ALA A 261 3.73 9.81 -10.01
N THR A 262 4.35 10.24 -8.91
CA THR A 262 5.81 10.16 -8.72
C THR A 262 6.27 8.71 -8.66
N ILE A 263 5.63 7.88 -7.82
CA ILE A 263 5.96 6.45 -7.71
C ILE A 263 5.81 5.74 -9.07
N ARG A 264 4.71 5.98 -9.79
CA ARG A 264 4.47 5.42 -11.12
C ARG A 264 5.53 5.84 -12.13
N THR A 265 5.89 7.12 -12.13
CA THR A 265 6.91 7.67 -13.04
C THR A 265 8.29 7.04 -12.77
N VAL A 266 8.68 6.91 -11.50
CA VAL A 266 9.97 6.31 -11.14
C VAL A 266 9.99 4.82 -11.49
N LEU A 267 8.93 4.07 -11.19
CA LEU A 267 8.84 2.65 -11.55
C LEU A 267 8.88 2.43 -13.06
N PHE A 268 8.19 3.27 -13.84
CA PHE A 268 8.23 3.21 -15.30
C PHE A 268 9.65 3.45 -15.83
N SER A 269 10.34 4.48 -15.30
CA SER A 269 11.72 4.78 -15.69
C SER A 269 12.72 3.67 -15.36
N ARG A 270 12.39 2.83 -14.36
CA ARG A 270 13.16 1.64 -13.96
C ARG A 270 12.81 0.37 -14.73
N GLY A 271 11.85 0.41 -15.65
CA GLY A 271 11.39 -0.77 -16.37
C GLY A 271 10.64 -1.79 -15.50
N ALA A 272 10.11 -1.37 -14.35
CA ALA A 272 9.38 -2.24 -13.42
C ALA A 272 7.92 -2.52 -13.85
N ILE A 273 7.68 -2.53 -15.17
CA ILE A 273 6.34 -2.60 -15.79
C ILE A 273 5.61 -3.89 -15.37
N ASP A 274 6.26 -5.04 -15.53
CA ASP A 274 5.66 -6.34 -15.24
C ASP A 274 5.31 -6.51 -13.75
N ALA A 275 6.16 -6.01 -12.86
CA ALA A 275 5.95 -6.08 -11.43
C ALA A 275 4.79 -5.18 -10.99
N ALA A 276 4.73 -3.95 -11.52
CA ALA A 276 3.61 -3.06 -11.24
C ALA A 276 2.30 -3.59 -11.84
N GLN A 277 2.32 -4.18 -13.05
CA GLN A 277 1.12 -4.79 -13.64
C GLN A 277 0.55 -5.89 -12.75
N LYS A 278 1.40 -6.78 -12.21
CA LYS A 278 0.99 -7.81 -11.25
C LYS A 278 0.31 -7.25 -10.00
N ILE A 279 0.79 -6.12 -9.49
CA ILE A 279 0.18 -5.45 -8.33
C ILE A 279 -1.18 -4.86 -8.73
N SER A 280 -1.27 -4.20 -9.88
CA SER A 280 -2.54 -3.67 -10.41
C SER A 280 -3.58 -4.79 -10.62
N ASP A 281 -3.18 -5.91 -11.23
CA ASP A 281 -4.05 -7.08 -11.45
C ASP A 281 -4.55 -7.67 -10.12
N LEU A 282 -3.70 -7.71 -9.09
CA LEU A 282 -4.10 -8.14 -7.76
C LEU A 282 -5.16 -7.21 -7.16
N ARG A 283 -4.95 -5.88 -7.23
CA ARG A 283 -5.90 -4.92 -6.69
C ARG A 283 -7.25 -5.00 -7.41
N ASP A 284 -7.24 -5.14 -8.74
CA ASP A 284 -8.46 -5.34 -9.52
C ASP A 284 -9.19 -6.64 -9.15
N LEU A 285 -8.43 -7.72 -8.91
CA LEU A 285 -8.99 -9.00 -8.50
C LEU A 285 -9.72 -8.95 -7.15
N VAL A 286 -9.18 -8.20 -6.18
CA VAL A 286 -9.69 -8.20 -4.80
C VAL A 286 -10.67 -7.06 -4.53
N ASP A 287 -10.61 -5.94 -5.26
CA ASP A 287 -11.43 -4.78 -4.92
C ASP A 287 -12.92 -4.99 -5.19
N GLY A 288 -13.28 -5.76 -6.22
CA GLY A 288 -14.66 -5.99 -6.59
C GLY A 288 -14.85 -6.33 -8.07
N PRO A 289 -16.08 -6.20 -8.60
CA PRO A 289 -16.41 -6.66 -9.96
C PRO A 289 -16.09 -5.65 -11.08
N GLY A 290 -15.57 -4.46 -10.76
CA GLY A 290 -15.35 -3.41 -11.75
C GLY A 290 -13.87 -3.13 -11.95
N ASP A 291 -13.45 -2.97 -13.20
CA ASP A 291 -12.07 -2.63 -13.55
C ASP A 291 -11.73 -1.19 -13.13
N LYS A 292 -10.90 -1.06 -12.10
CA LYS A 292 -10.50 0.23 -11.49
C LYS A 292 -9.00 0.37 -11.35
N ASP A 293 -8.25 -0.56 -11.93
CA ASP A 293 -6.82 -0.63 -11.82
C ASP A 293 -6.15 -0.62 -13.18
N GLN A 294 -5.05 0.11 -13.26
CA GLN A 294 -4.25 0.18 -14.47
C GLN A 294 -2.79 0.13 -14.08
N GLY A 295 -2.00 -0.65 -14.81
CA GLY A 295 -0.55 -0.71 -14.66
C GLY A 295 0.15 0.54 -15.21
N LEU A 296 1.48 0.48 -15.30
CA LEU A 296 2.32 1.60 -15.74
C LEU A 296 2.30 1.83 -17.25
N VAL A 297 1.64 0.95 -18.02
CA VAL A 297 1.50 1.06 -19.47
C VAL A 297 0.04 0.86 -19.85
N LEU A 298 -0.48 1.77 -20.68
CA LEU A 298 -1.81 1.68 -21.27
C LEU A 298 -1.67 1.94 -22.78
N ASP A 299 -2.21 1.05 -23.60
CA ASP A 299 -2.12 1.12 -25.07
C ASP A 299 -0.70 1.34 -25.62
N GLY A 300 0.29 0.69 -24.98
CA GLY A 300 1.70 0.77 -25.35
C GLY A 300 2.42 2.06 -24.95
N ASN A 301 1.76 2.96 -24.23
CA ASN A 301 2.32 4.23 -23.74
C ASN A 301 2.39 4.26 -22.21
N ALA A 302 3.22 5.14 -21.65
CA ALA A 302 3.31 5.32 -20.20
C ALA A 302 1.96 5.75 -19.61
N ASN A 303 1.59 5.15 -18.48
CA ASN A 303 0.36 5.42 -17.75
C ASN A 303 0.63 5.90 -16.32
N ILE A 304 0.67 7.22 -16.17
CA ILE A 304 1.03 7.89 -14.92
C ILE A 304 -0.18 8.22 -14.03
N VAL A 305 -1.42 8.14 -14.55
CA VAL A 305 -2.63 8.37 -13.77
C VAL A 305 -3.71 7.36 -14.17
N PRO A 306 -4.15 6.46 -13.28
CA PRO A 306 -5.22 5.52 -13.58
C PRO A 306 -6.57 6.25 -13.65
N THR A 307 -7.18 6.31 -14.84
CA THR A 307 -8.39 7.10 -15.09
C THR A 307 -9.43 6.39 -15.95
N ASP A 308 -10.70 6.80 -15.82
CA ASP A 308 -11.78 6.38 -16.70
C ASP A 308 -11.70 7.05 -18.09
N ALA A 309 -12.65 6.73 -18.97
CA ALA A 309 -12.71 7.29 -20.33
C ALA A 309 -12.88 8.82 -20.39
N ASN A 310 -13.18 9.49 -19.27
CA ASN A 310 -13.27 10.94 -19.17
C ASN A 310 -11.99 11.58 -18.60
N GLY A 311 -10.95 10.78 -18.33
CA GLY A 311 -9.73 11.24 -17.65
C GLY A 311 -9.95 11.54 -16.17
N LEU A 312 -10.99 10.95 -15.55
CA LEU A 312 -11.22 11.07 -14.11
C LEU A 312 -10.60 9.88 -13.39
N VAL A 313 -9.82 10.13 -12.34
CA VAL A 313 -9.30 9.07 -11.46
C VAL A 313 -10.42 8.12 -11.04
N PHE A 314 -10.18 6.83 -10.82
CA PHE A 314 -11.26 5.94 -10.37
C PHE A 314 -11.79 6.29 -8.96
N SER A 315 -12.98 5.79 -8.63
CA SER A 315 -13.57 5.96 -7.30
C SER A 315 -13.75 4.61 -6.63
N ARG A 316 -13.19 4.48 -5.42
CA ARG A 316 -13.39 3.31 -4.57
C ARG A 316 -14.28 3.61 -3.37
N THR A 317 -15.12 2.66 -3.00
CA THR A 317 -15.82 2.64 -1.72
C THR A 317 -14.87 2.24 -0.60
N ALA A 318 -15.23 2.54 0.65
CA ALA A 318 -14.44 2.04 1.80
C ALA A 318 -14.34 0.51 1.78
N GLN A 319 -15.38 -0.21 1.36
CA GLN A 319 -15.31 -1.66 1.26
C GLN A 319 -14.28 -2.12 0.21
N GLU A 320 -14.26 -1.51 -0.97
CA GLU A 320 -13.29 -1.85 -2.03
C GLU A 320 -11.85 -1.53 -1.57
N VAL A 321 -11.65 -0.41 -0.87
CA VAL A 321 -10.35 -0.08 -0.23
C VAL A 321 -9.97 -1.14 0.81
N LEU A 322 -10.90 -1.52 1.69
CA LEU A 322 -10.66 -2.57 2.69
C LEU A 322 -10.32 -3.90 2.01
N ASN A 323 -11.06 -4.31 0.99
CA ASN A 323 -10.75 -5.57 0.29
C ASN A 323 -9.32 -5.58 -0.27
N ILE A 324 -8.81 -4.44 -0.76
CA ILE A 324 -7.41 -4.34 -1.18
C ILE A 324 -6.46 -4.45 0.00
N VAL A 325 -6.69 -3.68 1.07
CA VAL A 325 -5.84 -3.67 2.27
C VAL A 325 -5.77 -5.04 2.95
N TYR A 326 -6.86 -5.82 2.88
CA TYR A 326 -6.99 -7.14 3.51
C TYR A 326 -6.90 -8.32 2.54
N LEU A 327 -6.71 -8.07 1.23
CA LEU A 327 -6.67 -9.07 0.15
C LEU A 327 -7.93 -9.97 0.05
N GLY A 328 -9.11 -9.42 0.36
CA GLY A 328 -10.41 -10.10 0.22
C GLY A 328 -11.37 -9.96 1.40
#